data_AF-A0A961LA51-F1
#
_entry.id   AF-A0A961LA51-F1
#
_cell.length_a   1.000
_cell.length_b   1.000
_cell.length_c   1.000
_cell.angle_alpha   90.00
_cell.angle_beta   90.00
_cell.angle_gamma   90.00
#
_symmetry.space_group_name_H-M   'P 1'
#
loop_
_entity.id
_entity.type
_entity.pdbx_description
1 polymer ?
#
loop_
_entity_poly.entity_id
_entity_poly.type
_entity_poly.pdbx_seq_one_letter_code
_entity_poly.pdbx_strand_id
1 'polypeptide(L)'
;MAKIRVKNPVVELDGDEMTRIIWEQIKQKLIHPYLDIDLHYYDLSVEYRDKTNDQVTVDAANAIKKYGVGVKCATITPDEARVKEFNLKQMWKSPNGTIRNILGGVIFREPIICRNVPRLVPGWTQP
;
A
#
# COMPACT_ATOMS: atom_id res chain seq x y z
N MET A 1 14.08 -12.07 -22.62
CA MET A 1 14.25 -10.61 -22.71
C MET A 1 15.06 -10.16 -21.51
N ALA A 2 15.92 -9.14 -21.67
CA ALA A 2 16.59 -8.53 -20.51
C ALA A 2 15.56 -7.72 -19.70
N LYS A 3 15.66 -7.75 -18.36
CA LYS A 3 14.80 -6.96 -17.49
C LYS A 3 15.14 -5.47 -17.60
N ILE A 4 14.15 -4.60 -17.41
CA ILE A 4 14.36 -3.15 -17.34
C ILE A 4 15.03 -2.84 -16.00
N ARG A 5 16.20 -2.22 -16.05
CA ARG A 5 16.95 -1.83 -14.85
C ARG A 5 16.38 -0.56 -14.24
N VAL A 6 15.98 -0.64 -12.97
CA VAL A 6 15.48 0.51 -12.22
C VAL A 6 16.62 1.07 -11.36
N LYS A 7 16.91 2.37 -11.50
CA LYS A 7 18.09 2.99 -10.87
C LYS A 7 17.93 3.22 -9.36
N ASN A 8 16.74 3.65 -8.94
CA ASN A 8 16.44 3.99 -7.55
C ASN A 8 15.51 2.94 -6.95
N PRO A 9 15.65 2.62 -5.65
CA PRO A 9 14.73 1.71 -4.99
C PRO A 9 13.33 2.31 -4.86
N VAL A 10 12.35 1.42 -4.69
CA VAL A 10 10.97 1.78 -4.33
C VAL A 10 10.64 1.18 -2.97
N VAL A 11 9.96 1.95 -2.12
CA VAL A 11 9.49 1.45 -0.83
C VAL A 11 8.20 0.66 -1.04
N GLU A 12 8.21 -0.62 -0.66
CA GLU A 12 7.07 -1.51 -0.76
C GLU A 12 6.41 -1.65 0.61
N LEU A 13 5.14 -1.25 0.70
CA LEU A 13 4.35 -1.34 1.92
C LEU A 13 3.30 -2.44 1.73
N ASP A 14 3.53 -3.61 2.30
CA ASP A 14 2.60 -4.74 2.20
C ASP A 14 1.35 -4.51 3.05
N GLY A 15 0.36 -5.40 2.93
CA GLY A 15 -0.98 -5.18 3.48
C GLY A 15 -1.66 -6.41 4.02
N ASP A 16 -2.98 -6.38 4.01
CA ASP A 16 -3.85 -7.35 4.67
C ASP A 16 -4.83 -8.04 3.70
N GLU A 17 -5.45 -9.12 4.18
CA GLU A 17 -6.58 -9.83 3.56
C GLU A 17 -6.36 -10.18 2.07
N MET A 18 -7.41 -10.06 1.26
CA MET A 18 -7.38 -10.42 -0.16
C MET A 18 -6.37 -9.57 -0.94
N THR A 19 -6.16 -8.32 -0.53
CA THR A 19 -5.19 -7.44 -1.18
C THR A 19 -3.77 -7.92 -1.01
N ARG A 20 -3.37 -8.51 0.12
CA ARG A 20 -2.05 -9.12 0.31
C ARG A 20 -1.79 -10.27 -0.68
N ILE A 21 -2.80 -11.10 -0.92
CA ILE A 21 -2.71 -12.22 -1.87
C ILE A 21 -2.59 -11.73 -3.32
N ILE A 22 -3.37 -10.71 -3.69
CA ILE A 22 -3.29 -10.10 -5.03
C ILE A 22 -1.95 -9.37 -5.21
N TRP A 23 -1.47 -8.69 -4.17
CA TRP A 23 -0.21 -7.96 -4.17
C TRP A 23 0.97 -8.86 -4.54
N GLU A 24 1.05 -10.03 -3.90
CA GLU A 24 2.08 -11.02 -4.22
C GLU A 24 1.99 -11.49 -5.67
N GLN A 25 0.77 -11.75 -6.18
CA GLN A 25 0.59 -12.14 -7.58
C GLN A 25 1.01 -11.05 -8.57
N ILE A 26 0.72 -9.78 -8.27
CA ILE A 26 1.17 -8.64 -9.09
C ILE A 26 2.69 -8.61 -9.13
N LYS A 27 3.37 -8.70 -7.97
CA LYS A 27 4.84 -8.68 -7.91
C LYS A 27 5.44 -9.82 -8.72
N GLN A 28 4.99 -11.04 -8.50
CA GLN A 28 5.57 -12.23 -9.12
C GLN A 28 5.27 -12.35 -10.61
N LYS A 29 4.07 -11.97 -11.05
CA LYS A 29 3.65 -12.17 -12.45
C LYS A 29 3.85 -10.94 -13.32
N LEU A 30 3.80 -9.74 -12.76
CA LEU A 30 3.73 -8.48 -13.52
C LEU A 30 4.88 -7.52 -13.24
N ILE A 31 5.65 -7.70 -12.16
CA ILE A 31 6.79 -6.83 -11.82
C ILE A 31 8.12 -7.54 -12.01
N HIS A 32 8.43 -8.54 -11.18
CA HIS A 32 9.74 -9.23 -11.19
C HIS A 32 10.14 -9.89 -12.52
N PRO A 33 9.22 -10.37 -13.38
CA PRO A 33 9.60 -10.90 -14.69
C PRO A 33 10.15 -9.84 -15.63
N TYR A 34 9.77 -8.56 -15.43
CA TYR A 34 10.05 -7.47 -16.37
C TYR A 34 11.01 -6.42 -15.80
N LEU A 35 11.06 -6.23 -14.48
CA LEU A 35 11.89 -5.23 -13.82
C LEU A 35 12.98 -5.86 -12.95
N ASP A 36 14.21 -5.35 -13.10
CA ASP A 36 15.28 -5.50 -12.12
C ASP A 36 15.23 -4.27 -11.21
N ILE A 37 14.54 -4.43 -10.08
CA ILE A 37 14.14 -3.36 -9.17
C ILE A 37 14.46 -3.75 -7.73
N ASP A 38 15.02 -2.81 -6.99
CA ASP A 38 15.24 -2.93 -5.55
C ASP A 38 13.99 -2.44 -4.79
N LEU A 39 13.42 -3.33 -3.97
CA LEU A 39 12.22 -3.07 -3.18
C LEU A 39 12.58 -3.07 -1.69
N HIS A 40 12.48 -1.90 -1.06
CA HIS A 40 12.61 -1.78 0.39
C HIS A 40 11.29 -2.17 1.04
N TYR A 41 11.23 -3.41 1.52
CA TYR A 41 10.01 -4.05 2.02
C TYR A 41 9.68 -3.67 3.47
N TYR A 42 8.43 -3.32 3.71
CA TYR A 42 7.84 -3.06 5.03
C TYR A 42 6.47 -3.76 5.12
N ASP A 43 6.35 -4.70 6.06
CA ASP A 43 5.07 -5.40 6.31
C ASP A 43 4.15 -4.53 7.17
N LEU A 44 3.10 -3.95 6.56
CA LEU A 44 2.10 -3.17 7.29
C LEU A 44 0.83 -3.96 7.63
N SER A 45 0.89 -5.30 7.59
CA SER A 45 -0.21 -6.11 8.11
C SER A 45 -0.54 -5.75 9.55
N VAL A 46 -1.80 -5.92 9.92
CA VAL A 46 -2.27 -5.62 11.27
C VAL A 46 -1.50 -6.39 12.34
N GLU A 47 -1.12 -7.64 12.07
CA GLU A 47 -0.34 -8.47 12.99
C GLU A 47 1.11 -7.98 13.13
N TYR A 48 1.79 -7.61 12.03
CA TYR A 48 3.17 -7.12 12.11
C TYR A 48 3.23 -5.70 12.68
N ARG A 49 2.23 -4.87 12.40
CA ARG A 49 2.06 -3.59 13.08
C ARG A 49 1.85 -3.80 14.58
N ASP A 50 0.99 -4.73 15.00
CA ASP A 50 0.82 -5.03 16.42
C ASP A 50 2.12 -5.52 17.08
N LYS A 51 2.84 -6.43 16.42
CA LYS A 51 4.14 -6.95 16.88
C LYS A 51 5.15 -5.83 17.12
N THR A 52 5.20 -4.84 16.23
CA THR A 52 6.16 -3.72 16.26
C THR A 52 5.65 -2.49 17.01
N ASN A 53 4.49 -2.57 17.67
CA ASN A 53 3.81 -1.43 18.27
C ASN A 53 3.60 -0.27 17.27
N ASP A 54 3.29 -0.62 16.03
CA ASP A 54 3.07 0.25 14.87
C ASP A 54 4.32 1.05 14.40
N GLN A 55 5.51 0.72 14.92
CA GLN A 55 6.76 1.36 14.53
C GLN A 55 7.08 1.14 13.04
N VAL A 56 6.75 -0.03 12.49
CA VAL A 56 6.95 -0.36 11.06
C VAL A 56 6.25 0.65 10.13
N THR A 57 5.10 1.19 10.54
CA THR A 57 4.35 2.20 9.78
C THR A 57 5.12 3.53 9.71
N VAL A 58 5.75 3.93 10.81
CA VAL A 58 6.57 5.14 10.89
C VAL A 58 7.86 4.96 10.08
N ASP A 59 8.49 3.80 10.19
CA ASP A 59 9.73 3.47 9.47
C ASP A 59 9.49 3.46 7.96
N ALA A 60 8.38 2.87 7.51
CA ALA A 60 7.98 2.88 6.11
C ALA A 60 7.76 4.31 5.58
N ALA A 61 7.11 5.18 6.36
CA ALA A 61 6.90 6.57 5.99
C ALA A 61 8.23 7.35 5.86
N ASN A 62 9.18 7.13 6.78
CA ASN A 62 10.50 7.73 6.71
C ASN A 62 11.34 7.17 5.55
N ALA A 63 11.19 5.89 5.22
CA ALA A 63 11.79 5.31 4.02
C ALA A 63 11.26 5.98 2.76
N ILE A 64 9.95 6.24 2.68
CA ILE A 64 9.37 6.98 1.54
C ILE A 64 9.97 8.38 1.46
N LYS A 65 10.14 9.11 2.58
CA LYS A 65 10.83 10.40 2.57
C LYS A 65 12.25 10.31 2.02
N LYS A 66 12.98 9.24 2.38
CA LYS A 66 14.36 9.02 1.98
C LYS A 66 14.50 8.68 0.49
N TYR A 67 13.66 7.78 -0.02
CA TYR A 67 13.77 7.23 -1.38
C TYR A 67 12.83 7.88 -2.40
N GLY A 68 11.87 8.67 -1.95
CA GLY A 68 10.97 9.49 -2.76
C GLY A 68 9.72 8.79 -3.28
N VAL A 69 9.74 7.45 -3.44
CA VAL A 69 8.62 6.69 -4.00
C VAL A 69 8.22 5.54 -3.09
N GLY A 70 6.92 5.45 -2.81
CA GLY A 70 6.30 4.34 -2.08
C GLY A 70 5.09 3.78 -2.83
N VAL A 71 4.96 2.47 -2.81
CA VAL A 71 3.78 1.74 -3.31
C VAL A 71 3.17 0.94 -2.17
N LYS A 72 1.86 1.04 -1.98
CA LYS A 72 1.20 0.55 -0.77
C LYS A 72 0.00 -0.35 -1.09
N CYS A 73 0.00 -1.52 -0.47
CA CYS A 73 -1.14 -2.43 -0.41
C CYS A 73 -2.18 -1.94 0.63
N ALA A 74 -3.45 -2.32 0.46
CA ALA A 74 -4.49 -1.94 1.40
C ALA A 74 -4.28 -2.62 2.76
N THR A 75 -4.59 -1.90 3.84
CA THR A 75 -4.32 -2.33 5.22
C THR A 75 -5.56 -2.14 6.08
N ILE A 76 -5.78 -3.06 7.02
CA ILE A 76 -6.82 -2.96 8.04
C ILE A 76 -6.56 -1.73 8.92
N THR A 77 -7.59 -0.93 9.17
CA THR A 77 -7.61 -0.01 10.31
C THR A 77 -8.49 -0.66 11.35
N PRO A 78 -7.93 -1.20 12.46
CA PRO A 78 -8.70 -2.04 13.36
C PRO A 78 -9.76 -1.23 14.11
N ASP A 79 -10.95 -1.81 14.25
CA ASP A 79 -11.98 -1.42 15.20
C ASP A 79 -12.04 -2.44 16.35
N GLU A 80 -13.04 -2.35 17.23
CA GLU A 80 -13.20 -3.30 18.35
C GLU A 80 -13.35 -4.76 17.91
N ALA A 81 -14.00 -4.99 16.77
CA ALA A 81 -14.19 -6.33 16.23
C ALA A 81 -12.86 -6.89 15.73
N ARG A 82 -12.07 -6.08 15.00
CA ARG A 82 -10.75 -6.47 14.52
C ARG A 82 -9.74 -6.65 15.66
N VAL A 83 -9.83 -5.87 16.75
CA VAL A 83 -9.01 -6.10 17.95
C VAL A 83 -9.27 -7.49 18.53
N LYS A 84 -10.54 -7.93 18.58
CA LYS A 84 -10.88 -9.28 19.05
C LYS A 84 -10.47 -10.37 18.07
N GLU A 85 -10.74 -10.16 16.78
CA GLU A 85 -10.42 -11.13 15.72
C GLU A 85 -8.93 -11.47 15.66
N PHE A 86 -8.07 -10.44 15.72
CA PHE A 86 -6.62 -10.60 15.60
C PHE A 86 -5.89 -10.60 16.96
N ASN A 87 -6.63 -10.54 18.08
CA ASN A 87 -6.08 -10.45 19.43
C ASN A 87 -5.02 -9.34 19.58
N LEU A 88 -5.35 -8.13 19.10
CA LEU A 88 -4.44 -6.99 19.06
C LEU A 88 -4.24 -6.40 20.45
N LYS A 89 -3.05 -5.85 20.70
CA LYS A 89 -2.73 -5.12 21.95
C LYS A 89 -3.63 -3.91 22.16
N GLN A 90 -3.96 -3.21 21.07
CA GLN A 90 -4.84 -2.05 21.08
C GLN A 90 -5.40 -1.74 19.69
N MET A 91 -6.32 -0.79 19.64
CA MET A 91 -6.86 -0.23 18.40
C MET A 91 -5.83 0.71 17.76
N TRP A 92 -4.95 0.14 16.92
CA TRP A 92 -3.93 0.92 16.19
C TRP A 92 -4.54 1.95 15.24
N LYS A 93 -3.88 3.09 15.10
CA LYS A 93 -4.29 4.15 14.16
C LYS A 93 -4.18 3.65 12.72
N SER A 94 -4.90 4.32 11.81
CA SER A 94 -4.81 3.99 10.38
C SER A 94 -3.40 4.24 9.85
N PRO A 95 -2.75 3.23 9.23
CA PRO A 95 -1.43 3.42 8.62
C PRO A 95 -1.42 4.53 7.58
N ASN A 96 -2.52 4.67 6.83
CA ASN A 96 -2.67 5.73 5.84
C ASN A 96 -2.61 7.13 6.49
N GLY A 97 -3.24 7.30 7.66
CA GLY A 97 -3.21 8.56 8.40
C GLY A 97 -1.80 8.89 8.91
N THR A 98 -1.13 7.91 9.51
CA THR A 98 0.25 8.04 9.99
C THR A 98 1.21 8.44 8.86
N ILE A 99 1.17 7.74 7.73
CA ILE A 99 2.02 8.03 6.56
C ILE A 99 1.76 9.45 6.04
N ARG A 100 0.49 9.85 5.88
CA ARG A 100 0.13 11.19 5.39
C ARG A 100 0.60 12.31 6.33
N ASN A 101 0.46 12.11 7.64
CA ASN A 101 0.91 13.10 8.62
C ASN A 101 2.43 13.27 8.59
N ILE A 102 3.17 12.19 8.32
CA ILE A 102 4.62 12.22 8.21
C ILE A 102 5.04 12.88 6.89
N LEU A 103 4.51 12.44 5.75
CA LEU A 103 4.92 12.91 4.42
C LEU A 103 4.41 14.32 4.08
N GLY A 104 3.21 14.68 4.53
CA GLY A 104 2.48 15.83 4.02
C GLY A 104 1.99 15.65 2.57
N GLY A 105 1.33 16.68 2.03
CA GLY A 105 0.90 16.73 0.62
C GLY A 105 -0.61 16.61 0.39
N VAL A 106 -0.99 16.37 -0.87
CA VAL A 106 -2.37 16.32 -1.35
C VAL A 106 -2.63 14.96 -2.00
N ILE A 107 -3.82 14.40 -1.75
CA ILE A 107 -4.24 13.14 -2.35
C ILE A 107 -5.09 13.43 -3.58
N PHE A 108 -4.62 13.00 -4.74
CA PHE A 108 -5.40 12.99 -5.97
C PHE A 108 -6.03 11.60 -6.17
N ARG A 109 -7.28 11.57 -6.63
CA ARG A 109 -8.00 10.34 -6.99
C ARG A 109 -8.66 10.54 -8.34
N GLU A 110 -8.38 9.64 -9.27
CA GLU A 110 -8.91 9.67 -10.64
C GLU A 110 -9.48 8.29 -10.99
N PRO A 111 -10.60 8.21 -11.73
CA PRO A 111 -11.15 6.94 -12.17
C PRO A 111 -10.29 6.30 -13.28
N ILE A 112 -10.23 4.96 -13.30
CA ILE A 112 -9.74 4.21 -14.47
C ILE A 112 -10.95 3.92 -15.38
N ILE A 113 -11.01 4.56 -16.55
CA ILE A 113 -12.17 4.48 -17.45
C ILE A 113 -12.04 3.29 -18.41
N CYS A 114 -13.03 2.40 -18.36
CA CYS A 114 -13.18 1.29 -19.30
C CYS A 114 -14.34 1.57 -20.25
N ARG A 115 -14.10 1.57 -21.58
CA ARG A 115 -15.13 1.88 -22.60
C ARG A 115 -16.36 0.97 -22.53
N ASN A 116 -16.20 -0.24 -22.01
CA ASN A 116 -17.24 -1.27 -21.89
C ASN A 116 -17.91 -1.31 -20.49
N VAL A 117 -17.57 -0.40 -19.58
CA VAL A 117 -18.20 -0.30 -18.26
C VAL A 117 -19.04 0.99 -18.21
N PRO A 118 -20.38 0.90 -18.19
CA PRO A 118 -21.25 2.07 -18.10
C PRO A 118 -21.01 2.86 -16.81
N ARG A 119 -21.05 4.19 -16.90
CA ARG A 119 -20.95 5.08 -15.75
C ARG A 119 -22.28 5.14 -15.01
N LEU A 120 -22.23 5.17 -13.67
CA LEU A 120 -23.44 5.29 -12.83
C LEU A 120 -24.23 6.58 -13.13
N VAL A 121 -23.50 7.68 -13.39
CA VAL A 121 -24.07 8.96 -13.79
C VAL A 121 -23.80 9.17 -15.29
N PRO A 122 -24.81 9.07 -16.17
CA PRO A 122 -24.59 9.11 -17.62
C PRO A 122 -23.99 10.42 -18.15
N GLY A 123 -24.27 11.54 -17.47
CA GLY A 123 -23.78 12.87 -17.85
C GLY A 123 -22.30 13.12 -17.54
N TRP A 124 -21.63 12.24 -16.79
CA TRP A 124 -20.19 12.37 -16.55
C TRP A 124 -19.42 11.93 -17.79
N THR A 125 -19.17 12.84 -18.74
CA THR A 125 -18.43 12.52 -19.98
C THR A 125 -16.91 12.67 -19.86
N GLN A 126 -16.45 13.43 -18.86
CA GLN A 126 -15.07 13.65 -18.45
C GLN A 126 -15.03 13.74 -16.91
N PRO A 127 -13.89 13.54 -16.23
CA PRO A 127 -12.61 12.98 -16.72
C PRO A 127 -12.72 11.47 -16.99
#